data_AF-A0A1A8ISR0-F1
#
_entry.id   AF-A0A1A8ISR0-F1
#
_cell.length_a   1.000
_cell.length_b   1.000
_cell.length_c   1.000
_cell.angle_alpha   90.00
_cell.angle_beta   90.00
_cell.angle_gamma   90.00
#
_symmetry.space_group_name_H-M   'P 1'
#
loop_
_entity.id
_entity.type
_entity.pdbx_description
1 polymer ?
#
loop_
_entity_poly.entity_id
_entity_poly.type
_entity_poly.pdbx_seq_one_letter_code
_entity_poly.pdbx_strand_id
1 'polypeptide(L)'
;MMLNSGLESPPSAAPTSEAHPQAMAQAPGSTQTQLVLVHPLSAKRKEDILKGIMHYIAQDMRPVNTVEGKGFKEVFKIVEPRYTVPARDAAFVV
;
A
#
# COMPACT_ATOMS: atom_id res chain seq x y z
N MET A 1 -16.76 -82.61 -4.46
CA MET A 1 -15.45 -82.71 -3.79
C MET A 1 -14.75 -81.38 -4.06
N MET A 2 -14.27 -80.55 -3.13
CA MET A 2 -14.30 -80.37 -1.67
C MET A 2 -13.88 -78.88 -1.51
N LEU A 3 -14.69 -78.02 -0.88
CA LEU A 3 -14.57 -77.51 0.51
C LEU A 3 -13.51 -76.42 0.75
N ASN A 4 -13.95 -75.44 1.56
CA ASN A 4 -13.23 -74.44 2.38
C ASN A 4 -12.82 -73.10 1.73
N SER A 5 -12.95 -71.96 2.40
CA SER A 5 -13.58 -71.57 3.68
C SER A 5 -13.57 -70.03 3.78
N GLY A 6 -14.45 -69.46 4.62
CA GLY A 6 -14.69 -68.02 4.72
C GLY A 6 -13.76 -67.19 5.63
N LEU A 7 -14.32 -66.04 6.03
CA LEU A 7 -13.78 -64.87 6.77
C LEU A 7 -12.98 -63.90 5.89
N GLU A 8 -13.24 -62.59 5.84
CA GLU A 8 -13.68 -61.66 6.89
C GLU A 8 -14.23 -60.36 6.24
N SER A 9 -15.03 -59.57 6.96
CA SER A 9 -15.74 -58.36 6.48
C SER A 9 -14.84 -57.08 6.47
N PRO A 10 -15.34 -55.87 6.10
CA PRO A 10 -14.65 -54.89 5.23
C PRO A 10 -13.84 -53.83 6.02
N PRO A 11 -13.20 -52.83 5.37
CA PRO A 11 -13.93 -51.56 5.29
C PRO A 11 -13.59 -50.65 4.10
N SER A 12 -14.52 -49.71 3.90
CA SER A 12 -14.25 -48.29 3.65
C SER A 12 -14.41 -47.78 2.21
N ALA A 13 -15.20 -46.71 2.15
CA ALA A 13 -15.45 -45.78 1.06
C ALA A 13 -16.37 -46.25 -0.08
N ALA A 14 -17.67 -46.19 0.22
CA ALA A 14 -18.67 -45.74 -0.74
C ALA A 14 -18.50 -44.20 -1.00
N PRO A 15 -19.37 -43.55 -1.79
CA PRO A 15 -19.36 -43.49 -3.25
C PRO A 15 -19.54 -42.02 -3.73
N THR A 16 -20.03 -41.83 -4.96
CA THR A 16 -20.79 -40.64 -5.44
C THR A 16 -20.02 -39.33 -5.60
N SER A 17 -20.32 -38.44 -6.54
CA SER A 17 -21.18 -38.39 -7.71
C SER A 17 -20.81 -37.04 -8.34
N GLU A 18 -20.86 -36.95 -9.66
CA GLU A 18 -20.55 -35.76 -10.45
C GLU A 18 -21.22 -34.49 -9.89
N ALA A 19 -20.42 -33.52 -9.46
CA ALA A 19 -20.88 -32.21 -9.01
C ALA A 19 -20.68 -31.19 -10.14
N HIS A 20 -21.79 -30.63 -10.63
CA HIS A 20 -21.83 -29.42 -11.43
C HIS A 20 -21.14 -28.25 -10.69
N PRO A 21 -20.30 -27.43 -11.34
CA PRO A 21 -19.88 -26.17 -10.73
C PRO A 21 -21.04 -25.16 -10.82
N GLN A 22 -21.82 -25.04 -9.76
CA GLN A 22 -22.71 -23.89 -9.55
C GLN A 22 -21.85 -22.63 -9.34
N ALA A 23 -21.77 -21.80 -10.37
CA ALA A 23 -21.29 -20.43 -10.27
C ALA A 23 -22.29 -19.61 -9.44
N MET A 24 -22.01 -19.47 -8.14
CA MET A 24 -22.68 -18.49 -7.30
C MET A 24 -22.17 -17.10 -7.70
N ALA A 25 -23.02 -16.31 -8.34
CA ALA A 25 -22.77 -14.90 -8.61
C ALA A 25 -22.61 -14.16 -7.27
N GLN A 26 -21.36 -13.87 -6.90
CA GLN A 26 -21.06 -12.94 -5.81
C GLN A 26 -21.49 -11.55 -6.27
N ALA A 27 -22.47 -10.96 -5.59
CA ALA A 27 -22.85 -9.58 -5.78
C ALA A 27 -21.62 -8.67 -5.55
N PRO A 28 -21.43 -7.60 -6.36
CA PRO A 28 -20.33 -6.66 -6.16
C PRO A 28 -20.54 -5.96 -4.81
N GLY A 29 -19.82 -6.45 -3.79
CA GLY A 29 -19.76 -5.80 -2.50
C GLY A 29 -19.27 -4.38 -2.69
N SER A 30 -20.09 -3.41 -2.32
CA SER A 30 -19.74 -1.99 -2.29
C SER A 30 -18.41 -1.81 -1.58
N THR A 31 -17.35 -1.50 -2.32
CA THR A 31 -16.09 -1.02 -1.76
C THR A 31 -16.38 0.31 -1.08
N GLN A 32 -16.59 0.28 0.24
CA GLN A 32 -16.69 1.48 1.04
C GLN A 32 -15.29 2.11 1.07
N THR A 33 -15.07 3.12 0.22
CA THR A 33 -13.86 3.95 0.23
C THR A 33 -13.78 4.63 1.59
N GLN A 34 -12.90 4.15 2.46
CA GLN A 34 -12.66 4.78 3.75
C GLN A 34 -12.03 6.15 3.51
N LEU A 35 -12.79 7.21 3.79
CA LEU A 35 -12.30 8.59 3.76
C LEU A 35 -11.33 8.78 4.92
N VAL A 36 -10.03 8.67 4.66
CA VAL A 36 -8.99 9.03 5.63
C VAL A 36 -8.98 10.55 5.74
N LEU A 37 -9.41 11.07 6.88
CA LEU A 37 -9.33 12.50 7.20
C LEU A 37 -7.86 12.86 7.48
N VAL A 38 -7.12 13.22 6.43
CA VAL A 38 -5.74 13.70 6.56
C VAL A 38 -5.80 15.16 7.00
N HIS A 39 -5.41 15.44 8.24
CA HIS A 39 -5.35 16.82 8.73
C HIS A 39 -4.24 17.59 7.98
N PRO A 40 -4.53 18.75 7.39
CA PRO A 40 -3.53 19.53 6.67
C PRO A 40 -2.45 20.02 7.62
N LEU A 41 -1.22 20.17 7.10
CA LEU A 41 -0.12 20.78 7.83
C LEU A 41 -0.44 22.24 8.18
N SER A 42 -0.13 22.64 9.41
CA SER A 42 -0.22 24.04 9.82
C SER A 42 0.71 24.92 8.98
N ALA A 43 0.34 26.18 8.76
CA ALA A 43 1.15 27.13 8.01
C ALA A 43 2.57 27.27 8.60
N LYS A 44 2.66 27.38 9.94
CA LYS A 44 3.93 27.43 10.66
C LYS A 44 4.82 26.22 10.36
N ARG A 45 4.26 25.01 10.40
CA ARG A 45 5.04 23.80 10.14
C ARG A 45 5.53 23.73 8.68
N LYS A 46 4.73 24.19 7.71
CA LYS A 46 5.16 24.29 6.31
C LYS A 46 6.33 25.25 6.15
N GLU A 47 6.27 26.39 6.84
CA GLU A 47 7.33 27.40 6.85
C GLU A 47 8.62 26.87 7.51
N ASP A 48 8.51 26.19 8.66
CA ASP A 48 9.65 25.59 9.35
C ASP A 48 10.36 24.53 8.46
N ILE A 49 9.58 23.71 7.76
CA ILE A 49 10.12 22.73 6.80
C ILE A 49 10.85 23.46 5.66
N LEU A 50 10.24 24.50 5.09
CA LEU A 50 10.85 25.27 4.00
C LEU A 50 12.19 25.88 4.45
N LYS A 51 12.22 26.51 5.63
CA LYS A 51 13.45 27.06 6.24
C LYS A 51 14.52 25.98 6.43
N GLY A 52 14.15 24.80 6.90
CA GLY A 52 15.05 23.65 7.02
C GLY A 52 15.64 23.21 5.68
N ILE A 53 14.83 23.14 4.63
CA ILE A 53 15.31 22.81 3.26
C ILE A 53 16.27 23.89 2.75
N MET A 54 15.93 25.18 2.92
CA MET A 54 16.80 26.28 2.52
C MET A 54 18.13 26.26 3.28
N HIS A 55 18.09 25.98 4.58
CA HIS A 55 19.29 25.83 5.39
C HIS A 55 20.16 24.66 4.90
N TYR A 56 19.57 23.48 4.63
CA TYR A 56 20.28 22.35 4.05
C TYR A 56 20.95 22.72 2.72
N ILE A 57 20.25 23.41 1.81
CA ILE A 57 20.81 23.82 0.53
C ILE A 57 22.01 24.74 0.73
N ALA A 58 21.88 25.76 1.58
CA ALA A 58 22.92 26.75 1.83
C ALA A 58 24.13 26.15 2.58
N GLN A 59 23.87 25.40 3.65
CA GLN A 59 24.89 24.84 4.54
C GLN A 59 25.71 23.75 3.85
N ASP A 60 25.04 22.88 3.08
CA ASP A 60 25.69 21.76 2.40
C ASP A 60 26.09 22.10 0.95
N MET A 61 25.95 23.37 0.56
CA MET A 61 26.24 23.88 -0.79
C MET A 61 25.60 23.04 -1.90
N ARG A 62 24.34 22.63 -1.68
CA ARG A 62 23.63 21.79 -2.65
C ARG A 62 23.09 22.65 -3.79
N PRO A 63 23.05 22.11 -5.01
CA PRO A 63 22.33 22.75 -6.10
C PRO A 63 20.87 22.99 -5.71
N VAL A 64 20.35 24.17 -6.03
CA VAL A 64 18.97 24.56 -5.73
C VAL A 64 17.94 23.58 -6.33
N ASN A 65 18.23 23.00 -7.50
CA ASN A 65 17.38 22.00 -8.15
C ASN A 65 17.30 20.65 -7.40
N THR A 66 18.04 20.46 -6.31
CA THR A 66 17.98 19.25 -5.47
C THR A 66 16.55 18.93 -5.02
N VAL A 67 15.75 19.95 -4.70
CA VAL A 67 14.35 19.78 -4.23
C VAL A 67 13.43 19.17 -5.29
N GLU A 68 13.82 19.26 -6.57
CA GLU A 68 13.05 18.70 -7.68
C GLU A 68 13.41 17.25 -7.98
N GLY A 69 14.56 16.80 -7.47
CA GLY A 69 15.08 15.46 -7.66
C GLY A 69 14.14 14.39 -7.13
N LYS A 70 13.94 13.33 -7.92
CA LYS A 70 13.05 12.21 -7.56
C LYS A 70 13.41 11.60 -6.21
N GLY A 71 14.70 11.34 -5.96
CA GLY A 71 15.16 10.78 -4.69
C GLY A 71 14.85 11.66 -3.48
N PHE A 72 15.05 12.98 -3.60
CA PHE A 72 14.72 13.93 -2.55
C PHE A 72 13.22 13.92 -2.22
N LYS A 73 12.37 13.96 -3.25
CA LYS A 73 10.91 13.91 -3.09
C LYS A 73 10.44 12.59 -2.46
N GLU A 74 11.02 11.46 -2.85
CA GLU A 74 10.68 10.16 -2.25
C GLU A 74 11.06 10.10 -0.76
N VAL A 75 12.25 10.58 -0.38
CA VAL A 75 12.63 10.69 1.03
C VAL A 75 11.68 11.62 1.79
N PHE A 76 11.34 12.77 1.22
CA PHE A 76 10.45 13.72 1.88
C PHE A 76 9.02 13.18 2.06
N LYS A 77 8.52 12.39 1.11
CA LYS A 77 7.23 11.68 1.27
C LYS A 77 7.23 10.70 2.43
N ILE A 78 8.38 10.11 2.78
CA ILE A 78 8.51 9.21 3.93
C ILE A 78 8.56 10.03 5.23
N VAL A 79 9.36 11.10 5.24
CA VAL A 79 9.60 11.91 6.45
C VAL A 79 8.40 12.79 6.82
N GLU A 80 7.78 13.45 5.85
CA GLU A 80 6.56 14.24 6.05
C GLU A 80 5.62 14.06 4.84
N PRO A 81 4.82 12.99 4.80
CA PRO A 81 3.96 12.64 3.67
C PRO A 81 2.94 13.72 3.29
N ARG A 82 2.61 14.60 4.24
CA ARG A 82 1.62 15.67 4.07
C ARG A 82 2.22 16.94 3.48
N TYR A 83 3.54 17.05 3.42
CA TYR A 83 4.22 18.22 2.89
C TYR A 83 4.52 18.03 1.40
N THR A 84 4.04 18.95 0.58
CA THR A 84 4.42 19.00 -0.84
C THR A 84 5.64 19.89 -0.97
N VAL A 85 6.76 19.30 -1.38
CA VAL A 85 8.00 20.03 -1.66
C VAL A 85 7.72 21.03 -2.80
N PRO A 86 7.92 22.34 -2.59
CA PRO A 86 7.69 23.33 -3.63
C PRO A 86 8.66 23.11 -4.80
N ALA A 87 8.18 23.40 -6.02
CA ALA A 87 9.06 23.55 -7.17
C ALA A 87 10.08 24.65 -6.91
N ARG A 88 11.22 24.62 -7.60
CA ARG A 88 12.30 25.59 -7.40
C ARG A 88 11.75 27.01 -7.41
N ASP A 89 11.00 27.38 -8.44
CA ASP A 89 10.53 28.77 -8.61
C ASP A 89 9.59 29.22 -7.48
N ALA A 90 8.87 28.29 -6.83
CA ALA A 90 8.01 28.60 -5.69
C ALA A 90 8.77 28.66 -4.36
N ALA A 91 9.95 28.04 -4.27
CA ALA A 91 10.75 28.00 -3.04
C ALA A 91 11.54 29.29 -2.78
N PHE A 92 11.80 30.09 -3.82
CA PHE A 92 12.60 31.33 -3.73
C PHE A 92 11.77 32.61 -3.90
N VAL A 93 10.46 32.51 -4.11
CA VAL A 93 9.54 33.65 -4.05
C VAL A 93 9.04 33.76 -2.61
N VAL A 94 9.91 34.24 -1.72
CA VAL A 94 9.58 34.58 -0.32
C VAL A 94 10.17 35.95 -0.02
#